data_AF-A0A0B2W5N1-F1
#
_entry.id   AF-A0A0B2W5N1-F1
#
_cell.length_a   1.000
_cell.length_b   1.000
_cell.length_c   1.000
_cell.angle_alpha   90.00
_cell.angle_beta   90.00
_cell.angle_gamma   90.00
#
_symmetry.space_group_name_H-M   'P 1'
#
loop_
_entity.id
_entity.type
_entity.pdbx_description
1 polymer ?
#
loop_
_entity_poly.entity_id
_entity_poly.type
_entity_poly.pdbx_seq_one_letter_code
_entity_poly.pdbx_strand_id
1 'polypeptide(L)'
;MQSLVSHGVPLNTRDCNGSTALHLAVGAAAQQPALSSSKLEELLQMRKPNIRLEEIASAIRPHWPIAVVCFLVTQGSDPQIRDRNGNTPVDLIVQPAFRTLFQQYTAFRSRACVPMSSSVERMFDSAGVTMCTFNCEDNVADTVFIPCGHRVVCTRCVGNTLIRRCPLCYQQITAAKNMKGEEMQIGADLTKPKESDDGDAEEEAVQNKKLIDETEMWRIAHEAAERAKRAAEEEKEEMVRELRDKLEQLEMEVCCAICMDQRCTVAFQCGHTACADCSSPSRLKLCHICRQPIKRRTTLYN
;
A
#
# COMPACT_ATOMS: atom_id res chain seq x y z
N MET A 1 -14.14 10.59 11.62
CA MET A 1 -12.69 10.42 11.40
C MET A 1 -12.26 8.95 11.43
N GLN A 2 -12.45 8.21 12.54
CA GLN A 2 -11.93 6.84 12.68
C GLN A 2 -12.41 5.87 11.58
N SER A 3 -13.70 5.88 11.23
CA SER A 3 -14.25 5.06 10.14
C SER A 3 -13.62 5.39 8.78
N LEU A 4 -13.36 6.66 8.48
CA LEU A 4 -12.75 7.06 7.19
C LEU A 4 -11.31 6.54 7.08
N VAL A 5 -10.55 6.62 8.16
CA VAL A 5 -9.16 6.12 8.18
C VAL A 5 -9.12 4.60 8.09
N SER A 6 -10.07 3.88 8.70
CA SER A 6 -10.15 2.41 8.58
C SER A 6 -10.58 1.93 7.18
N HIS A 7 -11.25 2.77 6.39
CA HIS A 7 -11.61 2.49 5.00
C HIS A 7 -10.52 2.93 4.00
N GLY A 8 -9.29 3.20 4.46
CA GLY A 8 -8.14 3.43 3.59
C GLY A 8 -8.07 4.83 2.96
N VAL A 9 -8.75 5.84 3.53
CA VAL A 9 -8.66 7.21 3.01
C VAL A 9 -7.21 7.72 3.04
N PRO A 10 -6.69 8.28 1.93
CA PRO A 10 -5.32 8.78 1.85
C PRO A 10 -5.09 9.97 2.80
N LEU A 11 -4.37 9.72 3.90
CA LEU A 11 -4.12 10.70 4.97
C LEU A 11 -3.24 11.88 4.55
N ASN A 12 -2.43 11.68 3.52
CA ASN A 12 -1.45 12.64 3.01
C ASN A 12 -2.00 13.51 1.86
N THR A 13 -3.29 13.41 1.56
CA THR A 13 -3.95 14.27 0.55
C THR A 13 -3.86 15.72 0.97
N ARG A 14 -3.50 16.58 0.02
CA ARG A 14 -3.34 18.03 0.22
C ARG A 14 -4.57 18.76 -0.31
N ASP A 15 -5.02 19.76 0.43
CA ASP A 15 -6.06 20.68 -0.01
C ASP A 15 -5.51 21.74 -0.98
N CYS A 16 -6.34 22.71 -1.35
CA CYS A 16 -5.96 23.84 -2.22
C CYS A 16 -4.85 24.74 -1.64
N ASN A 17 -4.61 24.67 -0.33
CA ASN A 17 -3.55 25.38 0.38
C ASN A 17 -2.31 24.51 0.60
N GLY A 18 -2.28 23.29 0.03
CA GLY A 18 -1.20 22.34 0.24
C GLY A 18 -1.20 21.69 1.63
N SER A 19 -2.22 21.95 2.45
CA SER A 19 -2.35 21.44 3.82
C SER A 19 -2.94 20.03 3.81
N THR A 20 -2.38 19.16 4.65
CA THR A 20 -2.90 17.80 4.86
C THR A 20 -3.91 17.77 6.01
N ALA A 21 -4.63 16.65 6.15
CA ALA A 21 -5.49 16.41 7.31
C ALA A 21 -4.76 16.64 8.65
N LEU A 22 -3.45 16.35 8.70
CA LEU A 22 -2.60 16.56 9.86
C LEU A 22 -2.37 18.06 10.16
N HIS A 23 -2.20 18.91 9.14
CA HIS A 23 -2.08 20.36 9.32
C HIS A 23 -3.36 20.96 9.92
N LEU A 24 -4.51 20.56 9.38
CA LEU A 24 -5.81 21.03 9.85
C LEU A 24 -6.08 20.60 11.30
N ALA A 25 -5.72 19.36 11.65
CA ALA A 25 -5.86 18.84 13.00
C ALA A 25 -4.94 19.57 14.01
N VAL A 26 -3.70 19.89 13.62
CA VAL A 26 -2.80 20.71 14.45
C VAL A 26 -3.31 22.13 14.61
N GLY A 27 -3.80 22.76 13.54
CA GLY A 27 -4.39 24.11 13.61
C GLY A 27 -5.59 24.18 14.55
N ALA A 28 -6.45 23.15 14.53
CA ALA A 28 -7.56 23.03 15.48
C ALA A 28 -7.08 22.77 16.92
N ALA A 29 -5.96 22.05 17.11
CA ALA A 29 -5.34 21.82 18.42
C ALA A 29 -4.70 23.08 19.00
N ALA A 30 -4.19 23.99 18.18
CA ALA A 30 -3.62 25.26 18.62
C ALA A 30 -4.66 26.18 19.29
N GLN A 31 -5.95 26.04 18.95
CA GLN A 31 -7.05 26.82 19.53
C GLN A 31 -7.55 26.25 20.88
N GLN A 32 -7.02 25.10 21.34
CA GLN A 32 -7.42 24.45 22.58
C GLN A 32 -6.59 24.94 23.77
N PRO A 33 -7.11 24.86 25.02
CA PRO A 33 -6.34 25.18 26.21
C PRO A 33 -5.07 24.33 26.32
N ALA A 34 -4.09 24.84 27.09
CA ALA A 34 -2.80 24.18 27.26
C ALA A 34 -2.95 22.75 27.82
N LEU A 35 -2.18 21.82 27.26
CA LEU A 35 -2.13 20.44 27.73
C LEU A 35 -1.42 20.35 29.09
N SER A 36 -2.06 19.72 30.10
CA SER A 36 -1.44 19.48 31.41
C SER A 36 -0.38 18.36 31.33
N SER A 37 0.61 18.41 32.23
CA SER A 37 1.65 17.38 32.33
C SER A 37 1.10 15.98 32.60
N SER A 38 0.04 15.87 33.42
CA SER A 38 -0.64 14.59 33.70
C SER A 38 -1.23 13.94 32.46
N LYS A 39 -1.94 14.71 31.62
CA LYS A 39 -2.54 14.23 30.37
C LYS A 39 -1.49 13.87 29.33
N LEU A 40 -0.38 14.61 29.32
CA LEU A 40 0.77 14.29 28.45
C LEU A 40 1.33 12.90 28.78
N GLU A 41 1.54 12.62 30.06
CA GLU A 41 2.12 11.37 30.55
C GLU A 41 1.18 10.17 30.29
N GLU A 42 -0.12 10.36 30.50
CA GLU A 42 -1.16 9.37 30.19
C GLU A 42 -1.15 8.99 28.70
N LEU A 43 -1.03 9.95 27.79
CA LEU A 43 -0.93 9.68 26.35
C LEU A 43 0.36 8.95 25.98
N LEU A 44 1.49 9.33 26.59
CA LEU A 44 2.77 8.66 26.34
C LEU A 44 2.72 7.17 26.74
N GLN A 45 1.97 6.82 27.79
CA GLN A 45 1.74 5.43 28.20
C GLN A 45 0.80 4.66 27.27
N MET A 46 -0.09 5.36 26.57
CA MET A 46 -1.08 4.79 25.65
C MET A 46 -0.54 4.58 24.23
N ARG A 47 0.77 4.75 23.99
CA ARG A 47 1.39 4.62 22.66
C ARG A 47 1.37 3.17 22.15
N LYS A 48 0.32 2.79 21.42
CA LYS A 48 0.12 1.46 20.81
C LYS A 48 -0.21 1.62 19.31
N PRO A 49 0.23 0.69 18.43
CA PRO A 49 0.01 0.81 16.98
C PRO A 49 -1.47 0.76 16.57
N ASN A 50 -2.34 0.11 17.36
CA ASN A 50 -3.75 -0.10 17.06
C ASN A 50 -4.69 0.63 18.04
N ILE A 51 -4.29 1.82 18.50
CA ILE A 51 -5.12 2.58 19.44
C ILE A 51 -6.35 3.18 18.74
N ARG A 52 -7.53 3.05 19.37
CA ARG A 52 -8.79 3.61 18.86
C ARG A 52 -8.85 5.10 19.16
N LEU A 53 -9.40 5.91 18.25
CA LEU A 53 -9.53 7.35 18.46
C LEU A 53 -10.37 7.67 19.70
N GLU A 54 -11.43 6.91 19.95
CA GLU A 54 -12.29 7.04 21.15
C GLU A 54 -11.50 6.86 22.46
N GLU A 55 -10.53 5.95 22.48
CA GLU A 55 -9.70 5.66 23.65
C GLU A 55 -8.79 6.86 23.98
N ILE A 56 -8.14 7.45 22.96
CA ILE A 56 -7.33 8.67 23.11
C ILE A 56 -8.21 9.86 23.49
N ALA A 57 -9.36 10.01 22.82
CA ALA A 57 -10.28 11.12 23.02
C ALA A 57 -10.89 11.12 24.44
N SER A 58 -11.14 9.94 25.01
CA SER A 58 -11.64 9.81 26.38
C SER A 58 -10.58 10.25 27.41
N ALA A 59 -9.31 9.87 27.20
CA ALA A 59 -8.22 10.22 28.12
C ALA A 59 -7.92 11.74 28.13
N ILE A 60 -8.01 12.40 26.97
CA ILE A 60 -7.54 13.79 26.84
C ILE A 60 -8.65 14.86 26.91
N ARG A 61 -9.87 14.53 27.35
CA ARG A 61 -10.98 15.51 27.40
C ARG A 61 -10.57 16.80 28.14
N PRO A 62 -10.86 18.00 27.60
CA PRO A 62 -11.65 18.31 26.39
C PRO A 62 -10.82 18.44 25.08
N HIS A 63 -9.53 18.08 25.06
CA HIS A 63 -8.61 18.37 23.94
C HIS A 63 -8.74 17.39 22.76
N TRP A 64 -9.94 17.27 22.19
CA TRP A 64 -10.23 16.34 21.10
C TRP A 64 -9.33 16.49 19.86
N PRO A 65 -8.94 17.70 19.40
CA PRO A 65 -8.04 17.85 18.26
C PRO A 65 -6.66 17.21 18.47
N ILE A 66 -6.12 17.23 19.70
CA ILE A 66 -4.84 16.59 20.02
C ILE A 66 -4.98 15.06 19.89
N ALA A 67 -6.13 14.49 20.31
CA ALA A 67 -6.40 13.07 20.12
C ALA A 67 -6.42 12.67 18.64
N VAL A 68 -7.02 13.51 17.79
CA VAL A 68 -7.03 13.30 16.33
C VAL A 68 -5.61 13.32 15.76
N VAL A 69 -4.77 14.27 16.19
CA VAL A 69 -3.36 14.33 15.76
C VAL A 69 -2.59 13.08 16.16
N CYS A 70 -2.67 12.65 17.43
CA CYS A 70 -2.02 11.43 17.90
C CYS A 70 -2.49 10.19 17.12
N PHE A 71 -3.79 10.10 16.83
CA PHE A 71 -4.37 9.03 16.03
C PHE A 71 -3.81 9.05 14.60
N LEU A 72 -3.91 10.18 13.89
CA LEU A 72 -3.43 10.34 12.51
C LEU A 72 -1.95 9.97 12.35
N VAL A 73 -1.09 10.40 13.29
CA VAL A 73 0.34 10.06 13.30
C VAL A 73 0.54 8.57 13.53
N THR A 74 -0.23 7.95 14.43
CA THR A 74 -0.15 6.50 14.68
C THR A 74 -0.60 5.68 13.46
N GLN A 75 -1.57 6.21 12.70
CA GLN A 75 -2.05 5.61 11.44
C GLN A 75 -1.15 5.91 10.22
N GLY A 76 0.03 6.51 10.42
CA GLY A 76 1.03 6.69 9.35
C GLY A 76 0.92 7.99 8.55
N SER A 77 0.21 9.01 9.04
CA SER A 77 0.25 10.34 8.41
C SER A 77 1.67 10.91 8.40
N ASP A 78 2.11 11.48 7.29
CA ASP A 78 3.45 12.02 7.15
C ASP A 78 3.56 13.44 7.75
N PRO A 79 4.34 13.63 8.83
CA PRO A 79 4.55 14.95 9.43
C PRO A 79 5.57 15.81 8.68
N GLN A 80 6.17 15.34 7.58
CA GLN A 80 7.18 16.09 6.81
C GLN A 80 6.60 16.83 5.61
N ILE A 81 5.34 16.60 5.27
CA ILE A 81 4.66 17.32 4.19
C ILE A 81 4.55 18.79 4.58
N ARG A 82 4.92 19.68 3.66
CA ARG A 82 4.83 21.12 3.86
C ARG A 82 3.56 21.68 3.23
N ASP A 83 2.96 22.66 3.86
CA ASP A 83 1.89 23.46 3.25
C ASP A 83 2.44 24.41 2.16
N ARG A 84 1.57 25.22 1.55
CA ARG A 84 1.97 26.24 0.56
C ARG A 84 2.85 27.36 1.14
N ASN A 85 2.82 27.53 2.47
CA ASN A 85 3.67 28.48 3.20
C ASN A 85 5.03 27.87 3.56
N GLY A 86 5.27 26.60 3.24
CA GLY A 86 6.51 25.88 3.53
C GLY A 86 6.59 25.32 4.95
N ASN A 87 5.53 25.42 5.75
CA ASN A 87 5.47 24.98 7.13
C ASN A 87 5.08 23.50 7.20
N THR A 88 5.72 22.75 8.09
CA THR A 88 5.29 21.39 8.44
C THR A 88 4.25 21.42 9.56
N PRO A 89 3.48 20.34 9.79
CA PRO A 89 2.54 20.27 10.90
C PRO A 89 3.19 20.53 12.26
N VAL A 90 4.45 20.15 12.47
CA VAL A 90 5.15 20.40 13.74
C VAL A 90 5.51 21.88 13.94
N ASP A 91 5.66 22.64 12.85
CA ASP A 91 5.96 24.08 12.90
C ASP A 91 4.73 24.90 13.29
N LEU A 92 3.53 24.38 13.04
CA LEU A 92 2.26 24.99 13.44
C LEU A 92 1.95 24.78 14.94
N ILE A 93 2.73 23.96 15.66
CA ILE A 93 2.52 23.67 17.08
C ILE A 93 3.14 24.76 17.94
N VAL A 94 2.29 25.59 18.56
CA VAL A 94 2.72 26.66 19.47
C VAL A 94 3.03 26.12 20.89
N GLN A 95 2.29 25.12 21.35
CA GLN A 95 2.42 24.62 22.73
C GLN A 95 3.61 23.66 22.91
N PRO A 96 4.57 23.93 23.82
CA PRO A 96 5.77 23.10 24.00
C PRO A 96 5.45 21.65 24.40
N ALA A 97 4.50 21.46 25.31
CA ALA A 97 4.07 20.13 25.75
C ALA A 97 3.49 19.30 24.60
N PHE A 98 2.66 19.91 23.75
CA PHE A 98 2.12 19.26 22.57
C PHE A 98 3.20 18.94 21.54
N ARG A 99 4.19 19.83 21.37
CA ARG A 99 5.34 19.60 20.48
C ARG A 99 6.15 18.37 20.91
N THR A 100 6.41 18.22 22.21
CA THR A 100 7.07 17.04 22.76
C THR A 100 6.24 15.78 22.52
N LEU A 101 4.92 15.83 22.78
CA LEU A 101 4.01 14.71 22.49
C LEU A 101 4.07 14.29 21.01
N PHE A 102 4.01 15.27 20.11
CA PHE A 102 4.01 15.04 18.67
C PHE A 102 5.31 14.39 18.20
N GLN A 103 6.46 14.90 18.64
CA GLN A 103 7.78 14.32 18.30
C GLN A 103 7.90 12.88 18.80
N GLN A 104 7.39 12.63 19.99
CA GLN A 104 7.35 11.31 20.58
C GLN A 104 6.47 10.34 19.75
N TYR A 105 5.24 10.71 19.41
CA TYR A 105 4.37 9.88 18.56
C TYR A 105 4.95 9.65 17.16
N THR A 106 5.59 10.66 16.56
CA THR A 106 6.24 10.53 15.24
C THR A 106 7.51 9.68 15.29
N ALA A 107 8.22 9.60 16.42
CA ALA A 107 9.39 8.73 16.60
C ALA A 107 9.01 7.25 16.76
N PHE A 108 7.85 6.96 17.38
CA PHE A 108 7.35 5.60 17.58
C PHE A 108 6.52 5.08 16.39
N ARG A 109 6.31 5.91 15.37
CA ARG A 109 5.56 5.51 14.18
C ARG A 109 6.17 4.21 13.62
N SER A 110 5.33 3.19 13.45
CA SER A 110 5.75 2.00 12.72
C SER A 110 6.05 2.43 11.29
N ARG A 111 7.34 2.47 10.91
CA ARG A 111 7.78 2.80 9.53
C ARG A 111 7.34 1.73 8.50
N ALA A 112 6.49 0.78 8.90
CA ALA A 112 6.18 -0.41 8.12
C ALA A 112 5.17 -0.18 6.99
N CYS A 113 4.41 0.93 6.96
CA CYS A 113 3.40 1.16 5.92
C CYS A 113 3.31 2.65 5.58
N VAL A 114 4.24 3.19 4.79
CA VAL A 114 3.96 4.44 4.06
C VAL A 114 3.44 4.02 2.69
N PRO A 115 2.19 4.37 2.33
CA PRO A 115 1.75 4.27 0.95
C PRO A 115 2.68 5.16 0.11
N MET A 116 3.33 4.56 -0.88
CA MET A 116 4.15 5.27 -1.84
C MET A 116 3.33 6.40 -2.48
N SER A 117 3.69 7.65 -2.21
CA SER A 117 3.26 8.79 -3.03
C SER A 117 4.47 9.29 -3.84
N SER A 118 4.19 9.79 -5.04
CA SER A 118 5.15 10.39 -5.98
C SER A 118 6.02 11.52 -5.39
N SER A 119 5.68 12.03 -4.21
CA SER A 119 6.46 13.08 -3.52
C SER A 119 7.69 12.52 -2.79
N VAL A 120 7.72 11.21 -2.48
CA VAL A 120 8.81 10.53 -1.76
C VAL A 120 9.98 10.16 -2.68
N GLU A 121 9.76 10.18 -4.00
CA GLU A 121 10.76 9.86 -5.03
C GLU A 121 11.94 10.86 -5.05
N ARG A 122 11.73 12.09 -4.54
CA ARG A 122 12.73 13.17 -4.59
C ARG A 122 13.66 13.28 -3.37
N MET A 123 13.45 12.53 -2.30
CA MET A 123 14.28 12.64 -1.08
C MET A 123 14.79 11.32 -0.52
N PHE A 124 14.76 10.25 -1.31
CA PHE A 124 15.42 9.00 -0.92
C PHE A 124 16.93 9.13 -1.09
N ASP A 125 17.63 9.30 0.04
CA ASP A 125 19.08 9.23 0.07
C ASP A 125 19.51 7.77 -0.20
N SER A 126 19.95 7.52 -1.42
CA SER A 126 20.48 6.24 -1.90
C SER A 126 21.73 5.77 -1.13
N ALA A 127 22.32 6.60 -0.27
CA ALA A 127 23.43 6.22 0.61
C ALA A 127 22.98 5.52 1.91
N GLY A 128 21.69 5.56 2.25
CA GLY A 128 21.14 4.75 3.33
C GLY A 128 21.13 3.27 2.94
N VAL A 129 22.06 2.49 3.46
CA VAL A 129 22.18 1.05 3.18
C VAL A 129 20.90 0.35 3.65
N THR A 130 20.05 -0.04 2.70
CA THR A 130 18.89 -0.89 2.92
C THR A 130 19.33 -2.35 2.89
N MET A 131 19.01 -3.10 3.94
CA MET A 131 19.21 -4.56 3.94
C MET A 131 18.25 -5.21 2.94
N CYS A 132 18.66 -6.30 2.31
CA CYS A 132 17.79 -7.03 1.40
C CYS A 132 16.50 -7.44 2.11
N THR A 133 15.35 -7.21 1.47
CA THR A 133 14.02 -7.55 2.01
C THR A 133 13.88 -9.05 2.32
N PHE A 134 14.65 -9.90 1.66
CA PHE A 134 14.67 -11.35 1.91
C PHE A 134 15.59 -11.76 3.06
N ASN A 135 16.24 -10.80 3.75
CA ASN A 135 17.21 -11.02 4.82
C ASN A 135 18.25 -12.10 4.47
N CYS A 136 18.67 -12.13 3.19
CA CYS A 136 19.61 -13.07 2.60
C CYS A 136 21.00 -12.91 3.21
N GLU A 137 21.40 -13.71 4.21
CA GLU A 137 22.76 -13.68 4.80
C GLU A 137 23.22 -12.25 5.20
N ASP A 138 22.28 -11.39 5.61
CA ASP A 138 22.53 -9.96 5.90
C ASP A 138 23.18 -9.18 4.75
N ASN A 139 22.93 -9.56 3.50
CA ASN A 139 23.40 -8.81 2.34
C ASN A 139 22.62 -7.50 2.17
N VAL A 140 23.34 -6.49 1.69
CA VAL A 140 22.78 -5.19 1.31
C VAL A 140 21.97 -5.31 0.02
N ALA A 141 20.90 -4.53 -0.07
CA ALA A 141 20.19 -4.38 -1.32
C ALA A 141 21.03 -3.52 -2.28
N ASP A 142 21.50 -4.12 -3.35
CA ASP A 142 22.42 -3.56 -4.36
C ASP A 142 21.82 -3.55 -5.77
N THR A 143 20.58 -4.04 -5.92
CA THR A 143 19.90 -4.14 -7.22
C THR A 143 18.76 -3.13 -7.32
N VAL A 144 18.78 -2.34 -8.40
CA VAL A 144 17.76 -1.34 -8.74
C VAL A 144 16.76 -1.93 -9.72
N PHE A 145 15.47 -1.82 -9.40
CA PHE A 145 14.39 -2.25 -10.29
C PHE A 145 13.91 -1.12 -11.20
N ILE A 146 13.61 -1.45 -12.46
CA ILE A 146 13.13 -0.52 -13.49
C ILE A 146 11.67 -0.89 -13.81
N PRO A 147 10.76 0.09 -13.94
CA PRO A 147 10.98 1.55 -13.93
C PRO A 147 11.00 2.20 -12.54
N CYS A 148 10.72 1.47 -11.46
CA CYS A 148 10.41 2.07 -10.16
C CYS A 148 11.59 2.65 -9.38
N GLY A 149 12.84 2.36 -9.77
CA GLY A 149 14.06 2.86 -9.13
C GLY A 149 14.38 2.28 -7.74
N HIS A 150 13.58 1.35 -7.21
CA HIS A 150 13.74 0.86 -5.84
C HIS A 150 14.89 -0.13 -5.69
N ARG A 151 15.68 0.06 -4.61
CA ARG A 151 16.80 -0.79 -4.24
C ARG A 151 16.51 -1.58 -2.97
N VAL A 152 15.93 -2.77 -3.14
CA VAL A 152 15.41 -3.58 -2.01
C VAL A 152 15.82 -5.04 -1.99
N VAL A 153 16.50 -5.51 -3.03
CA VAL A 153 16.92 -6.90 -3.13
C VAL A 153 18.40 -6.97 -3.45
N CYS A 154 19.07 -7.96 -2.86
CA CYS A 154 20.46 -8.32 -3.15
C CYS A 154 20.55 -8.98 -4.55
N THR A 155 21.63 -8.75 -5.29
CA THR A 155 21.93 -9.32 -6.62
C THR A 155 21.71 -10.83 -6.65
N ARG A 156 22.13 -11.51 -5.59
CA ARG A 156 21.92 -12.95 -5.39
C ARG A 156 20.46 -13.36 -5.29
N CYS A 157 19.63 -12.58 -4.59
CA CYS A 157 18.20 -12.86 -4.50
C CYS A 157 17.47 -12.53 -5.81
N VAL A 158 17.87 -11.49 -6.53
CA VAL A 158 17.25 -11.18 -7.83
C VAL A 158 17.43 -12.32 -8.84
N GLY A 159 18.60 -12.96 -8.86
CA GLY A 159 18.84 -14.12 -9.74
C GLY A 159 18.17 -15.42 -9.26
N ASN A 160 18.00 -15.59 -7.95
CA ASN A 160 17.51 -16.86 -7.37
C ASN A 160 16.01 -16.86 -7.05
N THR A 161 15.32 -15.74 -7.19
CA THR A 161 13.88 -15.62 -6.87
C THR A 161 13.13 -15.03 -8.05
N LEU A 162 11.94 -15.57 -8.32
CA LEU A 162 11.08 -15.15 -9.42
C LEU A 162 10.32 -13.85 -9.06
N ILE A 163 11.04 -12.73 -9.03
CA ILE A 163 10.47 -11.42 -8.67
C ILE A 163 9.97 -10.72 -9.93
N ARG A 164 8.64 -10.64 -10.10
CA ARG A 164 8.01 -9.89 -11.22
C ARG A 164 7.50 -8.50 -10.83
N ARG A 165 7.41 -8.21 -9.53
CA ARG A 165 6.92 -6.94 -8.98
C ARG A 165 7.83 -6.47 -7.85
N CYS A 166 8.03 -5.16 -7.74
CA CYS A 166 8.88 -4.57 -6.72
C CYS A 166 8.28 -4.78 -5.31
N PRO A 167 9.04 -5.32 -4.34
CA PRO A 167 8.54 -5.53 -2.97
C PRO A 167 8.16 -4.25 -2.20
N LEU A 168 8.58 -3.07 -2.64
CA LEU A 168 8.22 -1.79 -2.01
C LEU A 168 7.00 -1.12 -2.63
N CYS A 169 6.95 -1.10 -3.97
CA CYS A 169 5.97 -0.28 -4.68
C CYS A 169 5.00 -1.10 -5.53
N TYR A 170 5.17 -2.42 -5.56
CA TYR A 170 4.34 -3.38 -6.30
C TYR A 170 4.27 -3.15 -7.81
N GLN A 171 5.03 -2.19 -8.34
CA GLN A 171 5.15 -1.94 -9.77
C GLN A 171 5.83 -3.11 -10.48
N GLN A 172 5.36 -3.43 -11.69
CA GLN A 172 5.93 -4.48 -12.52
C GLN A 172 7.38 -4.14 -12.89
N ILE A 173 8.28 -5.12 -12.70
CA ILE A 173 9.70 -4.95 -12.98
C ILE A 173 9.94 -5.36 -14.43
N THR A 174 10.42 -4.42 -15.24
CA THR A 174 10.83 -4.67 -16.63
C THR A 174 12.30 -5.05 -16.73
N ALA A 175 13.15 -4.51 -15.85
CA ALA A 175 14.57 -4.84 -15.78
C ALA A 175 15.11 -4.63 -14.37
N ALA A 176 16.23 -5.29 -14.06
CA ALA A 176 16.98 -5.12 -12.82
C ALA A 176 18.43 -4.81 -13.16
N LYS A 177 19.02 -3.79 -12.52
CA LYS A 177 20.44 -3.40 -12.72
C LYS A 177 21.20 -3.40 -11.40
N ASN A 178 22.43 -3.91 -11.41
CA ASN A 178 23.29 -3.87 -10.24
C ASN A 178 23.96 -2.50 -10.06
N MET A 179 24.70 -2.31 -8.96
CA MET A 179 25.50 -1.09 -8.68
C MET A 179 26.52 -0.74 -9.78
N LYS A 180 26.92 -1.69 -10.62
CA LYS A 180 27.85 -1.50 -11.74
C LYS A 180 27.14 -1.16 -13.06
N GLY A 181 25.80 -1.11 -13.06
CA GLY A 181 24.98 -0.83 -14.23
C GLY A 181 24.72 -2.02 -15.15
N GLU A 182 25.13 -3.24 -14.75
CA GLU A 182 24.93 -4.46 -15.53
C GLU A 182 23.49 -4.96 -15.35
N GLU A 183 22.84 -5.30 -16.47
CA GLU A 183 21.49 -5.85 -16.48
C GLU A 183 21.48 -7.30 -15.99
N MET A 184 20.61 -7.57 -15.02
CA MET A 184 20.44 -8.87 -14.41
C MET A 184 19.26 -9.59 -15.04
N GLN A 185 19.44 -10.87 -15.38
CA GLN A 185 18.34 -11.71 -15.85
C GLN A 185 17.41 -12.04 -14.68
N ILE A 186 16.16 -11.62 -14.80
CA ILE A 186 15.10 -11.91 -13.84
C ILE A 186 14.42 -13.21 -14.27
N GLY A 187 14.77 -14.31 -13.62
CA GLY A 187 14.15 -15.63 -13.81
C GLY A 187 14.49 -16.29 -15.15
N ALA A 188 15.36 -17.31 -15.12
CA ALA A 188 15.55 -18.20 -16.26
C ALA A 188 14.49 -19.32 -16.28
N ASP A 189 13.89 -19.48 -17.46
CA ASP A 189 13.10 -20.58 -18.04
C ASP A 189 11.74 -21.01 -17.45
N LEU A 190 10.68 -20.83 -18.24
CA LEU A 190 9.92 -21.92 -18.89
C LEU A 190 9.00 -21.37 -20.02
N THR A 191 9.25 -21.89 -21.23
CA THR A 191 8.37 -22.06 -22.41
C THR A 191 7.91 -20.86 -23.26
N LYS A 192 8.44 -20.83 -24.51
CA LYS A 192 7.88 -20.21 -25.72
C LYS A 192 6.61 -20.97 -26.18
N PRO A 193 5.74 -20.38 -27.03
CA PRO A 193 5.88 -20.62 -28.48
C PRO A 193 5.98 -19.35 -29.35
N LYS A 194 6.57 -19.54 -30.54
CA LYS A 194 6.60 -18.66 -31.72
C LYS A 194 5.41 -18.97 -32.64
N GLU A 195 5.05 -18.02 -33.51
CA GLU A 195 4.75 -18.09 -34.97
C GLU A 195 4.06 -16.75 -35.35
N SER A 196 4.53 -15.85 -36.25
CA SER A 196 4.72 -15.87 -37.74
C SER A 196 3.47 -16.29 -38.51
N ASP A 197 3.07 -15.83 -39.69
CA ASP A 197 3.24 -14.66 -40.59
C ASP A 197 2.24 -14.96 -41.76
N ASP A 198 1.91 -13.98 -42.60
CA ASP A 198 1.28 -14.10 -43.95
C ASP A 198 -0.19 -14.62 -44.02
N GLY A 199 -1.08 -14.22 -44.95
CA GLY A 199 -1.02 -13.43 -46.18
C GLY A 199 -2.12 -13.90 -47.15
N ASP A 200 -3.03 -12.98 -47.52
CA ASP A 200 -3.74 -12.72 -48.80
C ASP A 200 -4.53 -13.75 -49.68
N ALA A 201 -5.47 -13.11 -50.42
CA ALA A 201 -6.14 -13.42 -51.72
C ALA A 201 -7.40 -14.32 -51.73
N GLU A 202 -8.61 -13.79 -52.01
CA GLU A 202 -9.30 -13.54 -53.31
C GLU A 202 -9.74 -14.85 -54.03
N GLU A 203 -10.99 -15.04 -54.49
CA GLU A 203 -11.56 -14.48 -55.75
C GLU A 203 -13.08 -14.78 -55.94
N GLU A 204 -13.76 -13.82 -56.60
CA GLU A 204 -14.83 -13.87 -57.66
C GLU A 204 -16.10 -14.77 -57.57
N ALA A 205 -17.26 -14.49 -58.20
CA ALA A 205 -17.95 -13.40 -58.91
C ALA A 205 -19.44 -13.86 -59.05
N VAL A 206 -20.51 -13.05 -59.23
CA VAL A 206 -21.01 -12.45 -60.48
C VAL A 206 -22.39 -11.77 -60.21
N GLN A 207 -22.58 -10.56 -60.75
CA GLN A 207 -23.79 -9.82 -61.18
C GLN A 207 -25.18 -10.07 -60.53
N ASN A 208 -25.87 -9.02 -60.04
CA ASN A 208 -26.76 -8.19 -60.89
C ASN A 208 -27.36 -6.97 -60.15
N LYS A 209 -27.93 -6.07 -60.94
CA LYS A 209 -28.06 -4.62 -60.76
C LYS A 209 -29.43 -4.18 -60.20
N LYS A 210 -29.38 -3.37 -59.13
CA LYS A 210 -30.40 -2.52 -58.44
C LYS A 210 -30.50 -2.94 -56.97
N LEU A 211 -30.01 -2.09 -56.07
CA LEU A 211 -30.20 -2.02 -54.59
C LEU A 211 -28.86 -1.56 -53.97
N ILE A 212 -28.59 -0.25 -53.95
CA ILE A 212 -27.42 0.33 -53.26
C ILE A 212 -27.88 1.06 -51.99
N ASP A 213 -28.99 0.62 -51.39
CA ASP A 213 -29.59 1.27 -50.21
C ASP A 213 -29.99 0.26 -49.13
N GLU A 214 -30.60 -0.89 -49.49
CA GLU A 214 -30.98 -1.93 -48.52
C GLU A 214 -29.80 -2.76 -48.00
N THR A 215 -28.82 -3.10 -48.86
CA THR A 215 -27.63 -3.86 -48.46
C THR A 215 -26.72 -3.04 -47.55
N GLU A 216 -26.63 -1.73 -47.81
CA GLU A 216 -25.86 -0.79 -46.99
C GLU A 216 -26.54 -0.57 -45.64
N MET A 217 -27.87 -0.46 -45.62
CA MET A 217 -28.65 -0.39 -44.38
C MET A 217 -28.51 -1.66 -43.52
N TRP A 218 -28.55 -2.85 -44.14
CA TRP A 218 -28.35 -4.12 -43.43
C TRP A 218 -26.91 -4.25 -42.90
N ARG A 219 -25.92 -3.79 -43.66
CA ARG A 219 -24.51 -3.72 -43.23
C ARG A 219 -24.33 -2.80 -42.02
N ILE A 220 -24.91 -1.60 -42.06
CA ILE A 220 -24.87 -0.63 -40.93
C ILE A 220 -25.56 -1.22 -39.69
N ALA A 221 -26.70 -1.88 -39.85
CA ALA A 221 -27.43 -2.51 -38.75
C ALA A 221 -26.64 -3.69 -38.13
N HIS A 222 -26.05 -4.54 -38.96
CA HIS A 222 -25.20 -5.65 -38.52
C HIS A 222 -23.94 -5.16 -37.81
N GLU A 223 -23.26 -4.14 -38.36
CA GLU A 223 -22.10 -3.52 -37.72
C GLU A 223 -22.46 -2.84 -36.38
N ALA A 224 -23.64 -2.22 -36.28
CA ALA A 224 -24.12 -1.64 -35.03
C ALA A 224 -24.44 -2.70 -33.98
N ALA A 225 -25.05 -3.83 -34.38
CA ALA A 225 -25.32 -4.95 -33.49
C ALA A 225 -24.03 -5.62 -32.98
N GLU A 226 -23.05 -5.84 -33.85
CA GLU A 226 -21.74 -6.39 -33.47
C GLU A 226 -20.93 -5.42 -32.59
N ARG A 227 -21.06 -4.11 -32.81
CA ARG A 227 -20.48 -3.10 -31.90
C ARG A 227 -21.15 -3.12 -30.53
N ALA A 228 -22.48 -3.22 -30.48
CA ALA A 228 -23.22 -3.30 -29.22
C ALA A 228 -22.89 -4.59 -28.45
N LYS A 229 -22.75 -5.72 -29.16
CA LYS A 229 -22.35 -7.00 -28.57
C LYS A 229 -20.93 -6.96 -27.99
N ARG A 230 -19.97 -6.41 -28.74
CA ARG A 230 -18.60 -6.22 -28.23
C ARG A 230 -18.54 -5.29 -27.03
N ALA A 231 -19.27 -4.17 -27.05
CA ALA A 231 -19.33 -3.28 -25.89
C ALA A 231 -19.91 -3.96 -24.64
N ALA A 232 -20.95 -4.79 -24.80
CA ALA A 232 -21.52 -5.55 -23.68
C ALA A 232 -20.57 -6.66 -23.17
N GLU A 233 -19.79 -7.28 -24.06
CA GLU A 233 -18.78 -8.27 -23.68
C GLU A 233 -17.59 -7.61 -22.97
N GLU A 234 -17.14 -6.44 -23.43
CA GLU A 234 -16.11 -5.62 -22.77
C GLU A 234 -16.56 -5.17 -21.36
N GLU A 235 -17.80 -4.69 -21.20
CA GLU A 235 -18.35 -4.30 -19.89
C GLU A 235 -18.45 -5.51 -18.94
N LYS A 236 -18.86 -6.68 -19.46
CA LYS A 236 -18.90 -7.92 -18.68
C LYS A 236 -17.50 -8.37 -18.27
N GLU A 237 -16.51 -8.28 -19.17
CA GLU A 237 -15.12 -8.60 -18.87
C GLU A 237 -14.52 -7.65 -17.84
N GLU A 238 -14.86 -6.36 -17.90
CA GLU A 238 -14.48 -5.37 -16.89
C GLU A 238 -15.08 -5.71 -15.52
N MET A 239 -16.38 -6.03 -15.46
CA MET A 239 -17.04 -6.44 -14.22
C MET A 239 -16.43 -7.73 -13.64
N VAL A 240 -16.11 -8.71 -14.48
CA VAL A 240 -15.44 -9.95 -14.04
C VAL A 240 -14.05 -9.64 -13.48
N ARG A 241 -13.31 -8.71 -14.10
CA ARG A 241 -12.01 -8.26 -13.60
C ARG A 241 -12.13 -7.62 -12.23
N GLU A 242 -13.07 -6.68 -12.05
CA GLU A 242 -13.30 -6.04 -10.75
C GLU A 242 -13.70 -7.04 -9.65
N LEU A 243 -14.53 -8.03 -9.97
CA LEU A 243 -14.95 -9.05 -9.01
C LEU A 243 -13.79 -9.96 -8.60
N ARG A 244 -12.90 -10.28 -9.54
CA ARG A 244 -11.67 -11.05 -9.25
C ARG A 244 -10.72 -10.25 -8.36
N ASP A 245 -10.52 -8.96 -8.65
CA ASP A 245 -9.67 -8.08 -7.84
C ASP A 245 -10.21 -7.95 -6.40
N LYS A 246 -11.54 -7.82 -6.26
CA LYS A 246 -12.20 -7.81 -4.93
C LYS A 246 -12.07 -9.13 -4.19
N LEU A 247 -12.17 -10.26 -4.89
CA LEU A 247 -11.99 -11.58 -4.29
C LEU A 247 -10.56 -11.75 -3.78
N GLU A 248 -9.56 -11.40 -4.60
CA GLU A 248 -8.14 -11.46 -4.23
C GLU A 248 -7.87 -10.57 -3.01
N GLN A 249 -8.43 -9.35 -2.97
CA GLN A 249 -8.31 -8.45 -1.83
C GLN A 249 -8.90 -9.06 -0.54
N LEU A 250 -10.10 -9.64 -0.60
CA LEU A 250 -10.74 -10.27 0.55
C LEU A 250 -9.98 -11.51 1.03
N GLU A 251 -9.41 -12.29 0.11
CA GLU A 251 -8.56 -13.43 0.45
C GLU A 251 -7.28 -12.99 1.18
N MET A 252 -6.65 -11.91 0.73
CA MET A 252 -5.47 -11.34 1.40
C MET A 252 -5.76 -10.87 2.83
N GLU A 253 -6.95 -10.36 3.13
CA GLU A 253 -7.32 -9.91 4.48
C GLU A 253 -7.38 -11.06 5.51
N VAL A 254 -7.63 -12.29 5.06
CA VAL A 254 -7.73 -13.47 5.96
C VAL A 254 -6.50 -14.35 5.95
N CYS A 255 -5.56 -14.13 5.02
CA CYS A 255 -4.29 -14.86 4.94
C CYS A 255 -3.28 -14.40 6.00
N CYS A 256 -2.39 -15.32 6.39
CA CYS A 256 -1.35 -15.04 7.36
C CYS A 256 -0.29 -14.13 6.75
N ALA A 257 -0.09 -12.94 7.33
CA ALA A 257 0.90 -11.97 6.87
C ALA A 257 2.37 -12.46 6.92
N ILE A 258 2.64 -13.61 7.55
CA ILE A 258 3.99 -14.21 7.62
C ILE A 258 4.28 -15.07 6.39
N CYS A 259 3.35 -15.96 5.99
CA CYS A 259 3.55 -16.86 4.85
C CYS A 259 2.78 -16.46 3.58
N MET A 260 1.78 -15.60 3.71
CA MET A 260 0.85 -15.17 2.65
C MET A 260 0.12 -16.32 1.96
N ASP A 261 0.04 -17.47 2.60
CA ASP A 261 -0.47 -18.72 2.01
C ASP A 261 -1.63 -19.26 2.84
N GLN A 262 -1.37 -19.51 4.13
CA GLN A 262 -2.37 -20.11 5.03
C GLN A 262 -3.23 -19.06 5.73
N ARG A 263 -4.51 -19.37 5.94
CA ARG A 263 -5.43 -18.52 6.73
C ARG A 263 -4.97 -18.32 8.18
N CYS A 264 -5.31 -17.16 8.73
CA CYS A 264 -5.06 -16.85 10.13
C CYS A 264 -5.94 -17.72 11.06
N THR A 265 -5.33 -18.66 11.77
CA THR A 265 -6.02 -19.59 12.69
C THR A 265 -5.56 -19.47 14.14
N VAL A 266 -4.60 -18.60 14.45
CA VAL A 266 -4.08 -18.39 15.81
C VAL A 266 -3.99 -16.90 16.11
N ALA A 267 -4.60 -16.48 17.22
CA ALA A 267 -4.48 -15.15 17.77
C ALA A 267 -3.52 -15.11 18.97
N PHE A 268 -2.70 -14.06 19.05
CA PHE A 268 -1.82 -13.80 20.18
C PHE A 268 -2.52 -12.95 21.25
N GLN A 269 -1.97 -12.91 22.46
CA GLN A 269 -2.50 -12.07 23.56
C GLN A 269 -2.63 -10.57 23.20
N CYS A 270 -1.85 -10.10 22.22
CA CYS A 270 -1.86 -8.71 21.76
C CYS A 270 -2.94 -8.43 20.69
N GLY A 271 -3.71 -9.46 20.29
CA GLY A 271 -4.79 -9.36 19.30
C GLY A 271 -4.36 -9.61 17.85
N HIS A 272 -3.07 -9.75 17.57
CA HIS A 272 -2.56 -10.05 16.23
C HIS A 272 -2.65 -11.54 15.90
N THR A 273 -2.82 -11.86 14.62
CA THR A 273 -3.11 -13.21 14.15
C THR A 273 -2.05 -13.76 13.20
N ALA A 274 -1.88 -15.08 13.19
CA ALA A 274 -1.06 -15.82 12.24
C ALA A 274 -1.68 -17.20 11.95
N CYS A 275 -1.19 -17.90 10.94
CA CYS A 275 -1.54 -19.31 10.74
C CYS A 275 -0.87 -20.20 11.79
N ALA A 276 -1.38 -21.41 11.96
CA ALA A 276 -0.86 -22.39 12.93
C ALA A 276 0.66 -22.62 12.76
N ASP A 277 1.14 -22.80 11.54
CA ASP A 277 2.54 -23.12 11.25
C ASP A 277 3.50 -21.97 11.59
N CYS A 278 3.13 -20.75 11.20
CA CYS A 278 3.91 -19.55 11.47
C CYS A 278 3.81 -19.10 12.93
N SER A 279 2.72 -19.44 13.62
CA SER A 279 2.52 -19.12 15.04
C SER A 279 3.33 -20.00 16.00
N SER A 280 3.97 -21.06 15.49
CA SER A 280 4.59 -22.10 16.30
C SER A 280 5.61 -21.52 17.32
N PRO A 281 5.63 -22.03 18.57
CA PRO A 281 6.48 -21.48 19.64
C PRO A 281 7.99 -21.52 19.34
N SER A 282 8.42 -22.46 18.48
CA SER A 282 9.80 -22.60 18.02
C SER A 282 10.19 -21.53 17.00
N ARG A 283 9.28 -21.12 16.12
CA ARG A 283 9.54 -20.10 15.08
C ARG A 283 9.28 -18.67 15.53
N LEU A 284 8.26 -18.45 16.37
CA LEU A 284 7.77 -17.09 16.65
C LEU A 284 7.60 -16.86 18.16
N LYS A 285 8.59 -16.22 18.78
CA LYS A 285 8.58 -15.83 20.21
C LYS A 285 8.03 -14.43 20.46
N LEU A 286 8.18 -13.54 19.48
CA LEU A 286 7.68 -12.16 19.52
C LEU A 286 6.61 -11.99 18.44
N CYS A 287 5.58 -11.20 18.69
CA CYS A 287 4.57 -10.89 17.69
C CYS A 287 5.21 -10.19 16.48
N HIS A 288 4.96 -10.69 15.27
CA HIS A 288 5.48 -10.13 14.02
C HIS A 288 4.95 -8.72 13.71
N ILE A 289 3.82 -8.31 14.32
CA ILE A 289 3.22 -6.99 14.12
C ILE A 289 3.66 -5.99 15.19
N CYS A 290 3.51 -6.31 16.48
CA CYS A 290 3.78 -5.38 17.58
C CYS A 290 5.04 -5.67 18.40
N ARG A 291 5.79 -6.73 18.06
CA ARG A 291 7.05 -7.14 18.71
C ARG A 291 6.96 -7.46 20.21
N GLN A 292 5.74 -7.55 20.77
CA GLN A 292 5.53 -7.99 22.15
C GLN A 292 5.80 -9.50 22.30
N PRO A 293 6.35 -9.95 23.43
CA PRO A 293 6.55 -11.37 23.70
C PRO A 293 5.22 -12.12 23.78
N ILE A 294 5.13 -13.23 23.03
CA ILE A 294 3.91 -14.04 22.92
C ILE A 294 3.85 -15.01 24.09
N LYS A 295 3.10 -14.65 25.15
CA LYS A 295 2.89 -15.55 26.31
C LYS A 295 1.71 -16.49 26.11
N ARG A 296 0.71 -16.09 25.32
CA ARG A 296 -0.50 -16.89 25.03
C ARG A 296 -0.85 -16.89 23.54
N ARG A 297 -1.20 -18.07 23.04
CA ARG A 297 -1.70 -18.34 21.67
C ARG A 297 -3.08 -18.97 21.79
N THR A 298 -4.07 -18.43 21.10
CA THR A 298 -5.44 -18.92 21.09
C THR A 298 -5.78 -19.34 19.67
N THR A 299 -6.16 -20.60 19.46
CA THR A 299 -6.66 -21.07 18.17
C THR A 299 -8.04 -20.47 17.91
N LEU A 300 -8.20 -19.82 16.76
CA LEU A 300 -9.46 -19.32 16.25
C LEU A 300 -10.17 -20.48 15.55
N TYR A 301 -11.36 -20.83 16.03
CA TYR A 301 -12.23 -21.78 15.35
C TYR A 301 -13.12 -20.97 14.40
N ASN A 302 -12.97 -21.20 13.10
CA ASN A 302 -13.93 -20.80 12.07
C ASN A 302 -14.80 -22.00 11.71
#